data_AF-A0A6G1IMQ0-F1
#
_entry.id   AF-A0A6G1IMQ0-F1
#
_cell.length_a   1.000
_cell.length_b   1.000
_cell.length_c   1.000
_cell.angle_alpha   90.00
_cell.angle_beta   90.00
_cell.angle_gamma   90.00
#
_symmetry.space_group_name_H-M   'P 1'
#
loop_
_entity.id
_entity.type
_entity.pdbx_description
1 polymer ?
#
loop_
_entity_poly.entity_id
_entity_poly.type
_entity_poly.pdbx_seq_one_letter_code
_entity_poly.pdbx_strand_id
1 'polypeptide(L)'
;MIGGLKPSIGHSEGASGISSLLKVIIRLENRTIPATIGITEINPAIKHREWNVEINGVSTNRGSTKRSGTVLVVCSAKSRQSLVQSAKSLSKWISNPGQNTNVEDFLYTINICRSRFAFRSFVVGEWDSLATGFNTPDLEIEELNSPKPQALTFIFTGQGAQWNGMARELLRNFAVFADCISRLDMILQALPPDSAPSRTLDYLLSCAEGAEKTNDARISQTACTAVQIALVNLLRY
;
A
#
# COMPACT_ATOMS: atom_id res chain seq x y z
N MET A 1 19.64 -0.62 -35.70
CA MET A 1 19.10 -1.87 -35.11
C MET A 1 17.67 -2.14 -35.57
N ILE A 2 17.39 -3.30 -36.18
CA ILE A 2 16.06 -3.58 -36.77
C ILE A 2 15.46 -4.85 -36.14
N GLY A 3 14.15 -4.85 -35.89
CA GLY A 3 13.47 -6.05 -35.42
C GLY A 3 11.95 -5.93 -35.42
N GLY A 4 11.26 -6.87 -36.07
CA GLY A 4 9.79 -6.90 -36.22
C GLY A 4 9.08 -7.56 -35.04
N LEU A 5 7.81 -7.21 -34.80
CA LEU A 5 6.98 -7.86 -33.76
C LEU A 5 6.20 -9.08 -34.29
N LYS A 6 5.92 -9.10 -35.60
CA LYS A 6 5.19 -10.17 -36.29
C LYS A 6 5.75 -11.58 -36.03
N PRO A 7 7.09 -11.81 -35.99
CA PRO A 7 7.64 -13.12 -35.65
C PRO A 7 7.30 -13.60 -34.24
N SER A 8 6.94 -12.69 -33.32
CA SER A 8 6.65 -13.00 -31.92
C SER A 8 5.16 -13.19 -31.64
N ILE A 9 4.28 -12.41 -32.26
CA ILE A 9 2.82 -12.40 -31.95
C ILE A 9 1.92 -12.74 -33.15
N GLY A 10 2.50 -13.03 -34.31
CA GLY A 10 1.76 -13.24 -35.55
C GLY A 10 1.32 -11.94 -36.23
N HIS A 11 0.53 -12.07 -37.29
CA HIS A 11 0.04 -10.94 -38.08
C HIS A 11 -1.31 -10.45 -37.54
N SER A 12 -1.28 -9.48 -36.62
CA SER A 12 -2.49 -8.93 -35.99
C SER A 12 -3.30 -7.95 -36.87
N GLU A 13 -3.14 -8.03 -38.20
CA GLU A 13 -3.82 -7.20 -39.22
C GLU A 13 -3.95 -5.72 -38.83
N GLY A 14 -5.17 -5.21 -38.63
CA GLY A 14 -5.44 -3.82 -38.26
C GLY A 14 -4.78 -3.36 -36.95
N ALA A 15 -4.47 -4.27 -36.03
CA ALA A 15 -3.79 -3.96 -34.77
C ALA A 15 -2.25 -3.93 -34.92
N SER A 16 -1.69 -4.35 -36.06
CA SER A 16 -0.23 -4.49 -36.26
C SER A 16 0.55 -3.18 -36.08
N GLY A 17 -0.07 -2.04 -36.42
CA GLY A 17 0.51 -0.71 -36.21
C GLY A 17 0.66 -0.37 -34.72
N ILE A 18 -0.40 -0.55 -33.93
CA ILE A 18 -0.40 -0.23 -32.49
C ILE A 18 0.55 -1.16 -31.73
N SER A 19 0.56 -2.46 -32.06
CA SER A 19 1.50 -3.40 -31.44
C SER A 19 2.95 -3.01 -31.72
N SER A 20 3.24 -2.52 -32.93
CA SER A 20 4.59 -2.05 -33.29
C SER A 20 4.98 -0.79 -32.52
N LEU A 21 4.06 0.16 -32.34
CA LEU A 21 4.28 1.34 -31.49
C LEU A 21 4.51 0.97 -30.03
N LEU A 22 3.72 0.05 -29.49
CA LEU A 22 3.90 -0.46 -28.13
C LEU A 22 5.30 -1.08 -27.95
N LYS A 23 5.78 -1.85 -28.94
CA LYS A 23 7.15 -2.38 -28.95
C LYS A 23 8.20 -1.28 -28.88
N VAL A 24 8.02 -0.19 -29.63
CA VAL A 24 8.95 0.96 -29.64
C VAL A 24 8.93 1.69 -28.30
N ILE A 25 7.76 1.92 -27.71
CA ILE A 25 7.63 2.59 -26.41
C ILE A 25 8.33 1.76 -25.32
N ILE A 26 8.04 0.47 -25.23
CA ILE A 26 8.66 -0.45 -24.25
C ILE A 26 10.19 -0.50 -24.41
N ARG A 27 10.70 -0.37 -25.65
CA ARG A 27 12.14 -0.31 -25.95
C ARG A 27 12.80 0.97 -25.43
N LEU A 28 12.16 2.12 -25.65
CA LEU A 28 12.67 3.41 -25.18
C LEU A 28 12.69 3.46 -23.65
N GLU A 29 11.63 2.96 -23.01
CA GLU A 29 11.47 2.94 -21.56
C GLU A 29 12.53 2.04 -20.88
N ASN A 30 12.69 0.81 -21.38
CA ASN A 30 13.66 -0.13 -20.82
C ASN A 30 15.10 0.12 -21.29
N ARG A 31 15.29 1.08 -22.21
CA ARG A 31 16.55 1.35 -22.93
C ARG A 31 17.17 0.11 -23.56
N THR A 32 16.35 -0.87 -23.89
CA THR A 32 16.80 -2.18 -24.36
C THR A 32 16.03 -2.59 -25.58
N ILE A 33 16.73 -3.25 -26.50
CA ILE A 33 16.17 -3.70 -27.77
C ILE A 33 16.03 -5.22 -27.66
N PRO A 34 14.82 -5.75 -27.39
CA PRO A 34 14.61 -7.19 -27.29
C PRO A 34 14.84 -7.85 -28.64
N ALA A 35 15.34 -9.08 -28.58
CA ALA A 35 15.67 -9.89 -29.74
C ALA A 35 14.47 -10.16 -30.61
N THR A 36 14.72 -10.35 -31.90
CA THR A 36 13.69 -10.81 -32.84
C THR A 36 13.74 -12.34 -32.89
N ILE A 37 12.64 -12.97 -32.51
CA ILE A 37 12.50 -14.43 -32.48
C ILE A 37 12.55 -14.98 -33.92
N GLY A 38 13.23 -16.12 -34.11
CA GLY A 38 13.27 -16.84 -35.40
C GLY A 38 14.35 -16.38 -36.38
N ILE A 39 15.30 -15.54 -35.97
CA ILE A 39 16.46 -15.16 -36.79
C ILE A 39 17.68 -15.96 -36.29
N THR A 40 17.99 -17.05 -36.98
CA THR A 40 19.20 -17.87 -36.75
C THR A 40 20.32 -17.53 -37.74
N GLU A 41 19.97 -17.22 -38.99
CA GLU A 41 20.88 -16.73 -40.01
C GLU A 41 20.28 -15.51 -40.74
N ILE A 42 21.09 -14.48 -40.98
CA ILE A 42 20.67 -13.30 -41.74
C ILE A 42 20.61 -13.69 -43.21
N ASN A 43 19.51 -13.38 -43.89
CA ASN A 43 19.37 -13.62 -45.33
C ASN A 43 20.60 -13.03 -46.08
N PRO A 44 21.35 -13.84 -46.86
CA PRO A 44 22.55 -13.41 -47.57
C PRO A 44 22.34 -12.25 -48.55
N ALA A 45 21.10 -12.05 -49.02
CA ALA A 45 20.73 -10.91 -49.86
C ALA A 45 20.70 -9.57 -49.08
N ILE A 46 20.69 -9.61 -47.74
CA ILE A 46 20.69 -8.43 -46.89
C ILE A 46 22.13 -8.06 -46.54
N LYS A 47 22.59 -6.95 -47.11
CA LYS A 47 23.95 -6.41 -46.89
C LYS A 47 24.07 -5.67 -45.55
N HIS A 48 23.79 -6.37 -44.46
CA HIS A 48 23.71 -5.80 -43.10
C HIS A 48 24.98 -5.06 -42.64
N ARG A 49 26.17 -5.47 -43.10
CA ARG A 49 27.44 -4.77 -42.81
C ARG A 49 27.63 -3.48 -43.62
N GLU A 50 27.22 -3.44 -44.89
CA GLU A 50 27.25 -2.22 -45.71
C GLU A 50 26.21 -1.19 -45.24
N TRP A 51 25.06 -1.67 -44.71
CA TRP A 51 23.95 -0.81 -44.28
C TRP A 51 23.97 -0.45 -42.79
N ASN A 52 24.99 -0.88 -42.05
CA ASN A 52 25.16 -0.62 -40.62
C ASN A 52 23.92 -1.06 -39.77
N VAL A 53 23.42 -2.27 -40.01
CA VAL A 53 22.23 -2.82 -39.36
C VAL A 53 22.57 -4.02 -38.47
N GLU A 54 22.33 -3.88 -37.16
CA GLU A 54 22.52 -4.95 -36.16
C GLU A 54 21.18 -5.45 -35.55
N ILE A 55 21.15 -6.70 -35.09
CA ILE A 55 20.00 -7.38 -34.47
C ILE A 55 20.44 -7.93 -33.10
N ASN A 56 19.90 -7.43 -31.98
CA ASN A 56 20.43 -7.73 -30.62
C ASN A 56 19.82 -8.96 -29.96
N GLY A 57 20.61 -9.55 -29.04
CA GLY A 57 20.19 -10.48 -27.99
C GLY A 57 20.43 -9.92 -26.58
N VAL A 58 19.36 -9.98 -25.76
CA VAL A 58 19.26 -9.94 -24.27
C VAL A 58 19.57 -8.62 -23.52
N SER A 59 18.77 -8.38 -22.46
CA SER A 59 18.75 -7.20 -21.60
C SER A 59 18.84 -7.58 -20.11
N THR A 60 19.51 -6.72 -19.33
CA THR A 60 19.84 -6.83 -17.89
C THR A 60 18.86 -6.09 -16.96
N ASN A 61 18.76 -6.54 -15.71
CA ASN A 61 17.88 -6.02 -14.65
C ASN A 61 18.41 -4.76 -13.93
N ARG A 62 17.49 -3.92 -13.41
CA ARG A 62 17.79 -2.82 -12.47
C ARG A 62 17.45 -3.21 -11.03
N GLY A 63 18.32 -2.82 -10.09
CA GLY A 63 18.29 -3.19 -8.67
C GLY A 63 17.37 -2.33 -7.79
N SER A 64 16.94 -2.93 -6.67
CA SER A 64 15.86 -2.47 -5.81
C SER A 64 16.27 -1.70 -4.57
N THR A 65 15.38 -0.80 -4.15
CA THR A 65 15.43 -0.08 -2.88
C THR A 65 14.58 -0.76 -1.81
N LYS A 66 14.98 -0.54 -0.55
CA LYS A 66 14.56 -1.26 0.67
C LYS A 66 13.05 -1.15 0.94
N ARG A 67 12.45 -2.27 1.34
CA ARG A 67 11.05 -2.44 1.74
C ARG A 67 10.98 -2.46 3.27
N SER A 68 10.25 -1.55 3.91
CA SER A 68 9.86 -1.71 5.32
C SER A 68 8.68 -0.81 5.67
N GLY A 69 7.65 -1.38 6.30
CA GLY A 69 6.45 -0.69 6.77
C GLY A 69 5.19 -1.55 6.64
N THR A 70 4.24 -1.35 7.55
CA THR A 70 2.86 -1.85 7.41
C THR A 70 2.14 -1.04 6.36
N VAL A 71 1.47 -1.70 5.42
CA VAL A 71 0.82 -1.08 4.28
C VAL A 71 -0.63 -1.50 4.17
N LEU A 72 -1.48 -0.60 3.65
CA LEU A 72 -2.87 -0.88 3.29
C LEU A 72 -2.98 -0.96 1.77
N VAL A 73 -3.45 -2.11 1.29
CA VAL A 73 -3.74 -2.30 -0.14
C VAL A 73 -5.21 -2.62 -0.31
N VAL A 74 -5.89 -1.81 -1.12
CA VAL A 74 -7.29 -1.99 -1.47
C VAL A 74 -7.43 -2.66 -2.84
N CYS A 75 -8.46 -3.48 -3.01
CA CYS A 75 -8.86 -3.99 -4.30
C CYS A 75 -10.36 -3.79 -4.50
N SER A 76 -10.77 -3.55 -5.75
CA SER A 76 -12.17 -3.43 -6.08
C SER A 76 -12.48 -3.96 -7.48
N ALA A 77 -13.70 -4.46 -7.69
CA ALA A 77 -14.16 -4.95 -8.98
C ALA A 77 -15.68 -4.81 -9.16
N LYS A 78 -16.15 -5.01 -10.39
CA LYS A 78 -17.58 -4.98 -10.73
C LYS A 78 -18.33 -6.25 -10.33
N SER A 79 -17.63 -7.33 -9.97
CA SER A 79 -18.21 -8.59 -9.51
C SER A 79 -17.31 -9.24 -8.47
N ARG A 80 -17.89 -10.08 -7.60
CA ARG A 80 -17.15 -10.89 -6.61
C ARG A 80 -16.08 -11.78 -7.27
N GLN A 81 -16.40 -12.41 -8.39
CA GLN A 81 -15.45 -13.27 -9.12
C GLN A 81 -14.26 -12.48 -9.67
N SER A 82 -14.51 -11.31 -10.26
CA SER A 82 -13.44 -10.44 -10.77
C SER A 82 -12.57 -9.88 -9.64
N LEU A 83 -13.13 -9.65 -8.45
CA LEU A 83 -12.38 -9.22 -7.29
C LEU A 83 -11.41 -10.31 -6.83
N VAL A 84 -11.89 -11.55 -6.69
CA VAL A 84 -11.06 -12.72 -6.35
C VAL A 84 -9.93 -12.90 -7.36
N GLN A 85 -10.23 -12.77 -8.66
CA GLN A 85 -9.21 -12.90 -9.70
C GLN A 85 -8.18 -11.75 -9.63
N SER A 86 -8.62 -10.54 -9.31
CA SER A 86 -7.73 -9.37 -9.14
C SER A 86 -6.83 -9.56 -7.93
N ALA A 87 -7.36 -10.01 -6.80
CA ALA A 87 -6.59 -10.32 -5.59
C ALA A 87 -5.53 -11.41 -5.85
N LYS A 88 -5.90 -12.50 -6.53
CA LYS A 88 -4.94 -13.55 -6.93
C LYS A 88 -3.84 -13.02 -7.86
N SER A 89 -4.20 -12.16 -8.81
CA SER A 89 -3.24 -11.54 -9.73
C SER A 89 -2.27 -10.63 -8.98
N LEU A 90 -2.78 -9.88 -7.99
CA LEU A 90 -1.98 -9.00 -7.16
C LEU A 90 -1.04 -9.78 -6.24
N SER A 91 -1.53 -10.83 -5.58
CA SER A 91 -0.72 -11.76 -4.77
C SER A 91 0.44 -12.36 -5.56
N LYS A 92 0.14 -12.84 -6.78
CA LYS A 92 1.16 -13.38 -7.70
C LYS A 92 2.17 -12.32 -8.13
N TRP A 93 1.72 -11.09 -8.37
CA TRP A 93 2.58 -9.98 -8.76
C TRP A 93 3.50 -9.58 -7.59
N ILE A 94 2.99 -9.39 -6.38
CA ILE A 94 3.77 -9.02 -5.18
C ILE A 94 4.82 -10.09 -4.85
N SER A 95 4.44 -11.37 -4.95
CA SER A 95 5.33 -12.51 -4.69
C SER A 95 6.42 -12.71 -5.74
N ASN A 96 6.38 -11.99 -6.87
CA ASN A 96 7.35 -12.20 -7.95
C ASN A 96 8.73 -11.60 -7.56
N PRO A 97 9.80 -12.42 -7.43
CA PRO A 97 11.12 -11.95 -7.00
C PRO A 97 11.78 -10.94 -7.95
N GLY A 98 11.33 -10.89 -9.21
CA GLY A 98 11.81 -9.94 -10.21
C GLY A 98 11.20 -8.53 -10.10
N GLN A 99 10.26 -8.31 -9.18
CA GLN A 99 9.61 -7.01 -8.99
C GLN A 99 10.52 -6.04 -8.23
N ASN A 100 11.15 -5.15 -8.99
CA ASN A 100 11.79 -3.98 -8.44
C ASN A 100 10.84 -2.77 -8.52
N THR A 101 9.87 -2.73 -7.62
CA THR A 101 8.91 -1.62 -7.53
C THR A 101 9.07 -0.89 -6.20
N ASN A 102 9.05 0.44 -6.24
CA ASN A 102 8.92 1.27 -5.05
C ASN A 102 7.55 1.04 -4.42
N VAL A 103 7.53 0.65 -3.14
CA VAL A 103 6.31 0.35 -2.40
C VAL A 103 5.38 1.56 -2.33
N GLU A 104 5.93 2.77 -2.12
CA GLU A 104 5.13 4.00 -2.01
C GLU A 104 4.41 4.32 -3.33
N ASP A 105 5.11 4.24 -4.46
CA ASP A 105 4.53 4.47 -5.79
C ASP A 105 3.44 3.45 -6.12
N PHE A 106 3.66 2.19 -5.71
CA PHE A 106 2.66 1.14 -5.83
C PHE A 106 1.42 1.45 -4.99
N LEU A 107 1.59 1.83 -3.71
CA LEU A 107 0.49 2.18 -2.81
C LEU A 107 -0.29 3.39 -3.30
N TYR A 108 0.41 4.42 -3.77
CA TYR A 108 -0.21 5.58 -4.40
C TYR A 108 -1.05 5.17 -5.60
N THR A 109 -0.47 4.36 -6.49
CA THR A 109 -1.16 3.89 -7.70
C THR A 109 -2.43 3.11 -7.36
N ILE A 110 -2.36 2.16 -6.42
CA ILE A 110 -3.49 1.26 -6.13
C ILE A 110 -4.60 1.95 -5.34
N ASN A 111 -4.25 2.87 -4.43
CA ASN A 111 -5.21 3.56 -3.58
C ASN A 111 -5.85 4.79 -4.26
N ILE A 112 -5.13 5.47 -5.15
CA ILE A 112 -5.54 6.76 -5.73
C ILE A 112 -5.75 6.70 -7.25
N CYS A 113 -4.87 6.03 -7.99
CA CYS A 113 -4.89 6.06 -9.47
C CYS A 113 -5.80 5.01 -10.12
N ARG A 114 -6.52 4.21 -9.33
CA ARG A 114 -7.40 3.14 -9.83
C ARG A 114 -8.87 3.50 -9.64
N SER A 115 -9.69 3.06 -10.58
CA SER A 115 -11.14 3.12 -10.43
C SER A 115 -11.61 2.31 -9.21
N ARG A 116 -12.61 2.84 -8.50
CA ARG A 116 -13.22 2.19 -7.32
C ARG A 116 -14.58 1.62 -7.70
N PHE A 117 -14.78 0.32 -7.52
CA PHE A 117 -16.02 -0.38 -7.82
C PHE A 117 -16.79 -0.80 -6.56
N ALA A 118 -17.95 -1.45 -6.74
CA ALA A 118 -18.88 -1.80 -5.66
C ALA A 118 -18.38 -2.96 -4.79
N PHE A 119 -17.80 -4.01 -5.39
CA PHE A 119 -17.17 -5.10 -4.64
C PHE A 119 -15.79 -4.64 -4.20
N ARG A 120 -15.52 -4.64 -2.90
CA ARG A 120 -14.27 -4.15 -2.33
C ARG A 120 -13.73 -5.14 -1.32
N SER A 121 -12.41 -5.14 -1.22
CA SER A 121 -11.67 -5.83 -0.17
C SER A 121 -10.37 -5.07 0.08
N PHE A 122 -9.75 -5.32 1.22
CA PHE A 122 -8.50 -4.70 1.62
C PHE A 122 -7.64 -5.69 2.40
N VAL A 123 -6.33 -5.45 2.37
CA VAL A 123 -5.35 -6.20 3.17
C VAL A 123 -4.45 -5.18 3.86
N VAL A 124 -4.23 -5.39 5.15
CA VAL A 124 -3.27 -4.63 5.95
C VAL A 124 -2.18 -5.57 6.43
N GLY A 125 -0.93 -5.22 6.22
CA GLY A 125 0.20 -6.06 6.66
C GLY A 125 1.54 -5.51 6.23
N GLU A 126 2.61 -6.18 6.64
CA GLU A 126 3.95 -5.86 6.16
C GLU A 126 4.10 -6.25 4.69
N TRP A 127 4.84 -5.45 3.92
CA TRP A 127 5.01 -5.68 2.49
C TRP A 127 5.47 -7.11 2.13
N ASP A 128 6.41 -7.66 2.89
CA ASP A 128 7.02 -8.97 2.59
C ASP A 128 6.06 -10.14 2.86
N SER A 129 5.08 -9.96 3.75
CA SER A 129 4.04 -10.95 4.04
C SER A 129 2.71 -10.64 3.35
N LEU A 130 2.56 -9.48 2.71
CA LEU A 130 1.28 -8.98 2.20
C LEU A 130 0.60 -9.91 1.20
N ALA A 131 1.38 -10.65 0.42
CA ALA A 131 0.85 -11.58 -0.58
C ALA A 131 -0.02 -12.69 0.04
N THR A 132 0.22 -13.06 1.30
CA THR A 132 -0.56 -14.10 2.00
C THR A 132 -1.97 -13.62 2.35
N GLY A 133 -2.14 -12.33 2.65
CA GLY A 133 -3.44 -11.74 2.97
C GLY A 133 -4.40 -11.66 1.77
N PHE A 134 -3.90 -11.83 0.55
CA PHE A 134 -4.72 -11.91 -0.66
C PHE A 134 -5.19 -13.34 -1.00
N ASN A 135 -4.84 -14.33 -0.18
CA ASN A 135 -5.27 -15.70 -0.39
C ASN A 135 -6.75 -15.89 -0.03
N THR A 136 -7.47 -16.58 -0.91
CA THR A 136 -8.83 -17.08 -0.62
C THR A 136 -8.71 -18.40 0.14
N PRO A 137 -9.52 -18.67 1.18
CA PRO A 137 -10.85 -18.09 1.43
C PRO A 137 -10.91 -16.88 2.39
N ASP A 138 -9.81 -16.49 3.03
CA ASP A 138 -9.81 -15.52 4.14
C ASP A 138 -10.01 -14.06 3.71
N LEU A 139 -10.04 -13.80 2.40
CA LEU A 139 -10.27 -12.46 1.86
C LEU A 139 -11.72 -12.03 2.09
N GLU A 140 -11.92 -11.12 3.03
CA GLU A 140 -13.22 -10.48 3.28
C GLU A 140 -13.64 -9.62 2.08
N ILE A 141 -14.81 -9.90 1.52
CA ILE A 141 -15.33 -9.20 0.33
C ILE A 141 -16.71 -8.65 0.66
N GLU A 142 -16.78 -7.32 0.61
CA GLU A 142 -17.98 -6.54 0.84
C GLU A 142 -18.52 -5.95 -0.46
N GLU A 143 -19.84 -5.92 -0.59
CA GLU A 143 -20.54 -5.26 -1.69
C GLU A 143 -21.17 -3.96 -1.18
N LEU A 144 -20.79 -2.82 -1.77
CA LEU A 144 -21.41 -1.55 -1.47
C LEU A 144 -22.79 -1.44 -2.12
N ASN A 145 -23.81 -1.52 -1.28
CA ASN A 145 -25.22 -1.36 -1.67
C ASN A 145 -25.58 0.07 -2.12
N SER A 146 -24.74 1.07 -1.85
CA SER A 146 -24.97 2.46 -2.26
C SER A 146 -23.66 3.15 -2.67
N PRO A 147 -23.66 3.89 -3.78
CA PRO A 147 -22.49 4.68 -4.20
C PRO A 147 -22.33 5.99 -3.42
N LYS A 148 -23.33 6.39 -2.61
CA LYS A 148 -23.25 7.63 -1.83
C LYS A 148 -22.35 7.45 -0.60
N PRO A 149 -21.50 8.45 -0.27
CA PRO A 149 -20.76 8.42 0.98
C PRO A 149 -21.75 8.36 2.14
N GLN A 150 -21.55 7.41 3.06
CA GLN A 150 -22.34 7.33 4.28
C GLN A 150 -21.83 8.37 5.28
N ALA A 151 -22.74 8.88 6.12
CA ALA A 151 -22.34 9.75 7.22
C ALA A 151 -21.46 8.96 8.20
N LEU A 152 -20.30 9.52 8.54
CA LEU A 152 -19.40 8.95 9.55
C LEU A 152 -19.89 9.37 10.94
N THR A 153 -20.27 8.39 11.76
CA THR A 153 -20.68 8.62 13.16
C THR A 153 -19.57 8.15 14.09
N PHE A 154 -19.05 9.04 14.93
CA PHE A 154 -18.09 8.67 15.98
C PHE A 154 -18.84 8.19 17.22
N ILE A 155 -18.51 6.99 17.69
CA ILE A 155 -19.02 6.41 18.94
C ILE A 155 -17.90 6.44 19.96
N PHE A 156 -18.13 7.11 21.08
CA PHE A 156 -17.16 7.28 22.15
C PHE A 156 -17.50 6.32 23.30
N THR A 157 -16.51 5.55 23.74
CA THR A 157 -16.69 4.57 24.82
C THR A 157 -16.61 5.25 26.18
N GLY A 158 -17.35 4.71 27.15
CA GLY A 158 -17.26 5.14 28.55
C GLY A 158 -16.08 4.52 29.29
N GLN A 159 -16.16 4.55 30.63
CA GLN A 159 -15.20 3.85 31.50
C GLN A 159 -15.29 2.32 31.31
N GLY A 160 -14.15 1.64 31.22
CA GLY A 160 -14.06 0.17 31.13
C GLY A 160 -13.37 -0.36 29.87
N ALA A 161 -13.13 0.48 28.87
CA ALA A 161 -12.44 0.10 27.63
C ALA A 161 -10.91 0.28 27.70
N GLN A 162 -10.37 0.78 28.82
CA GLN A 162 -8.96 1.06 28.97
C GLN A 162 -8.12 -0.20 29.21
N TRP A 163 -6.91 -0.24 28.66
CA TRP A 163 -5.92 -1.29 28.87
C TRP A 163 -4.50 -0.72 28.90
N ASN A 164 -3.56 -1.46 29.49
CA ASN A 164 -2.19 -0.98 29.71
C ASN A 164 -1.43 -0.83 28.38
N GLY A 165 -0.91 0.36 28.11
CA GLY A 165 -0.18 0.62 26.87
C GLY A 165 -1.07 0.87 25.66
N MET A 166 -2.35 1.24 25.86
CA MET A 166 -3.36 1.33 24.80
C MET A 166 -3.03 2.26 23.63
N ALA A 167 -2.11 3.21 23.80
CA ALA A 167 -1.70 4.14 22.76
C ALA A 167 -0.19 4.10 22.49
N ARG A 168 0.54 3.12 23.03
CA ARG A 168 2.01 3.03 22.91
C ARG A 168 2.49 3.01 21.45
N GLU A 169 1.83 2.23 20.60
CA GLU A 169 2.18 2.16 19.17
C GLU A 169 1.74 3.41 18.43
N LEU A 170 0.61 3.99 18.81
CA LEU A 170 0.09 5.21 18.20
C LEU A 170 1.02 6.40 18.45
N LEU A 171 1.52 6.54 19.68
CA LEU A 171 2.50 7.55 20.08
C LEU A 171 3.81 7.43 19.29
N ARG A 172 4.26 6.20 18.99
CA ARG A 172 5.52 5.97 18.26
C ARG A 172 5.39 6.19 16.76
N ASN A 173 4.25 5.82 16.18
CA ASN A 173 4.08 5.75 14.73
C ASN A 173 3.39 6.98 14.13
N PHE A 174 2.64 7.76 14.93
CA PHE A 174 1.85 8.88 14.42
C PHE A 174 2.16 10.18 15.18
N ALA A 175 2.93 11.07 14.54
CA ALA A 175 3.30 12.37 15.11
C ALA A 175 2.06 13.21 15.49
N VAL A 176 1.01 13.22 14.65
CA VAL A 176 -0.25 13.94 14.93
C VAL A 176 -0.91 13.46 16.23
N PHE A 177 -0.85 12.16 16.48
CA PHE A 177 -1.38 11.58 17.71
C PHE A 177 -0.53 11.99 18.92
N ALA A 178 0.80 11.87 18.80
CA ALA A 178 1.74 12.25 19.86
C ALA A 178 1.63 13.74 20.22
N ASP A 179 1.59 14.63 19.22
CA ASP A 179 1.43 16.08 19.41
C ASP A 179 0.11 16.41 20.12
N CYS A 180 -0.97 15.69 19.81
CA CYS A 180 -2.24 15.85 20.50
C CYS A 180 -2.12 15.47 21.98
N ILE A 181 -1.49 14.34 22.30
CA ILE A 181 -1.28 13.91 23.69
C ILE A 181 -0.39 14.90 24.43
N SER A 182 0.71 15.37 23.84
CA SER A 182 1.57 16.39 24.47
C SER A 182 0.82 17.69 24.77
N ARG A 183 -0.11 18.11 23.89
CA ARG A 183 -0.97 19.28 24.14
C ARG A 183 -1.93 19.07 25.30
N LEU A 184 -2.55 17.90 25.38
CA LEU A 184 -3.44 17.56 26.49
C LEU A 184 -2.67 17.48 27.82
N ASP A 185 -1.44 16.96 27.79
CA ASP A 185 -0.56 16.95 28.95
C ASP A 185 -0.24 18.35 29.47
N MET A 186 0.09 19.29 28.58
CA MET A 186 0.32 20.69 28.98
C MET A 186 -0.91 21.30 29.68
N ILE A 187 -2.12 20.98 29.21
CA ILE A 187 -3.37 21.47 29.81
C ILE A 187 -3.58 20.84 31.20
N LEU A 188 -3.33 19.54 31.35
CA LEU A 188 -3.47 18.85 32.63
C LEU A 188 -2.45 19.33 33.67
N GLN A 189 -1.22 19.62 33.24
CA GLN A 189 -0.17 20.13 34.11
C GLN A 189 -0.41 21.60 34.53
N ALA A 190 -1.28 22.33 33.83
CA ALA A 190 -1.69 23.68 34.20
C ALA A 190 -2.79 23.72 35.28
N LEU A 191 -3.31 22.56 35.71
CA LEU A 191 -4.29 22.47 36.79
C LEU A 191 -3.65 22.84 38.16
N PRO A 192 -4.47 23.21 39.17
CA PRO A 192 -3.97 23.44 40.53
C PRO A 192 -3.17 22.23 41.06
N PRO A 193 -2.15 22.43 41.91
CA PRO A 193 -1.28 21.34 42.39
C PRO A 193 -2.02 20.14 42.99
N ASP A 194 -3.16 20.39 43.64
CA ASP A 194 -3.98 19.34 44.26
C ASP A 194 -4.78 18.50 43.25
N SER A 195 -4.90 18.97 42.01
CA SER A 195 -5.69 18.35 40.92
C SER A 195 -4.85 17.93 39.72
N ALA A 196 -3.63 18.45 39.58
CA ALA A 196 -2.72 18.09 38.51
C ALA A 196 -2.25 16.63 38.66
N PRO A 197 -2.25 15.84 37.58
CA PRO A 197 -1.77 14.47 37.65
C PRO A 197 -0.25 14.44 37.88
N SER A 198 0.19 13.58 38.80
CA SER A 198 1.60 13.40 39.15
C SER A 198 2.46 12.84 38.00
N ARG A 199 1.83 12.21 37.01
CA ARG A 199 2.47 11.62 35.83
C ARG A 199 1.87 12.21 34.56
N THR A 200 2.67 12.23 33.50
CA THR A 200 2.23 12.63 32.16
C THR A 200 1.39 11.52 31.51
N LEU A 201 0.47 11.91 30.64
CA LEU A 201 -0.31 11.03 29.78
C LEU A 201 0.59 10.19 28.89
N ASP A 202 1.67 10.76 28.33
CA ASP A 202 2.63 9.99 27.53
C ASP A 202 3.19 8.78 28.29
N TYR A 203 3.58 8.99 29.56
CA TYR A 203 4.05 7.92 30.43
C TYR A 203 2.95 6.90 30.71
N LEU A 204 1.76 7.36 31.12
CA LEU A 204 0.62 6.49 31.43
C LEU A 204 0.17 5.64 30.23
N LEU A 205 0.24 6.20 29.02
CA LEU A 205 -0.18 5.56 27.78
C LEU A 205 0.90 4.66 27.15
N SER A 206 2.17 4.85 27.53
CA SER A 206 3.31 4.08 27.02
C SER A 206 3.73 2.91 27.91
N CYS A 207 3.38 2.91 29.20
CA CYS A 207 3.80 1.88 30.16
C CYS A 207 3.26 0.48 29.82
N ALA A 208 4.16 -0.51 29.79
CA ALA A 208 3.83 -1.93 29.82
C ALA A 208 3.86 -2.39 31.29
N GLU A 209 2.75 -3.00 31.74
CA GLU A 209 2.52 -3.67 33.04
C GLU A 209 3.35 -3.24 34.27
N GLY A 210 2.65 -2.76 35.31
CA GLY A 210 3.23 -2.51 36.65
C GLY A 210 3.26 -1.05 37.09
N ALA A 211 2.89 -0.11 36.22
CA ALA A 211 2.63 1.27 36.62
C ALA A 211 1.29 1.34 37.39
N GLU A 212 1.24 2.23 38.39
CA GLU A 212 0.10 2.42 39.30
C GLU A 212 -1.25 2.28 38.60
N LYS A 213 -2.09 1.43 39.19
CA LYS A 213 -3.32 0.88 38.62
C LYS A 213 -4.07 1.89 37.73
N THR A 214 -4.19 1.52 36.45
CA THR A 214 -5.21 1.93 35.46
C THR A 214 -6.67 1.67 35.93
N ASN A 215 -6.89 1.49 37.24
CA ASN A 215 -8.19 1.34 37.91
C ASN A 215 -8.55 2.53 38.80
N ASP A 216 -7.67 3.55 38.99
CA ASP A 216 -8.16 4.83 39.52
C ASP A 216 -9.04 5.47 38.45
N ALA A 217 -10.34 5.60 38.75
CA ALA A 217 -11.33 6.12 37.82
C ALA A 217 -10.93 7.48 37.23
N ARG A 218 -10.22 8.33 37.99
CA ARG A 218 -9.76 9.65 37.53
C ARG A 218 -8.70 9.52 36.43
N ILE A 219 -7.74 8.62 36.61
CA ILE A 219 -6.66 8.39 35.64
C ILE A 219 -7.24 7.72 34.39
N SER A 220 -8.08 6.71 34.57
CA SER A 220 -8.65 5.94 33.46
C SER A 220 -9.60 6.75 32.59
N GLN A 221 -10.47 7.57 33.18
CA GLN A 221 -11.36 8.46 32.43
C GLN A 221 -10.56 9.51 31.66
N THR A 222 -9.56 10.13 32.30
CA THR A 222 -8.72 11.15 31.65
C THR A 222 -7.92 10.57 30.50
N ALA A 223 -7.28 9.41 30.70
CA ALA A 223 -6.51 8.73 29.67
C ALA A 223 -7.38 8.25 28.50
N CYS A 224 -8.55 7.67 28.78
CA CYS A 224 -9.49 7.23 27.74
C CYS A 224 -10.00 8.42 26.90
N THR A 225 -10.36 9.52 27.57
CA THR A 225 -10.79 10.76 26.90
C THR A 225 -9.67 11.32 26.02
N ALA A 226 -8.42 11.35 26.52
CA ALA A 226 -7.28 11.85 25.77
C ALA A 226 -7.01 11.03 24.50
N VAL A 227 -7.06 9.70 24.60
CA VAL A 227 -6.91 8.80 23.44
C VAL A 227 -8.05 9.00 22.45
N GLN A 228 -9.29 9.13 22.90
CA GLN A 228 -10.42 9.38 22.01
C GLN A 228 -10.29 10.71 21.24
N ILE A 229 -9.86 11.78 21.91
CA ILE A 229 -9.58 13.07 21.26
C ILE A 229 -8.45 12.92 20.23
N ALA A 230 -7.36 12.26 20.59
CA ALA A 230 -6.22 12.04 19.72
C ALA A 230 -6.57 11.16 18.50
N LEU A 231 -7.42 10.15 18.67
CA LEU A 231 -7.96 9.33 17.58
C LEU A 231 -8.84 10.15 16.62
N VAL A 232 -9.69 11.03 17.13
CA VAL A 232 -10.49 11.93 16.28
C VAL A 232 -9.59 12.84 15.44
N ASN A 233 -8.53 13.38 16.04
CA ASN A 233 -7.56 14.20 15.31
C ASN A 233 -6.80 13.38 14.27
N LEU A 234 -6.39 12.16 14.61
CA LEU A 234 -5.70 11.26 13.69
C LEU A 234 -6.59 10.87 12.49
N LEU A 235 -7.88 10.60 12.71
CA LEU A 235 -8.82 10.21 11.65
C LEU A 235 -9.28 11.40 10.78
N ARG A 236 -9.06 12.63 11.22
CA ARG A 236 -9.34 13.85 10.44
C ARG A 236 -8.15 14.31 9.61
N TYR A 237 -6.94 13.89 9.96
CA TYR A 237 -5.70 14.19 9.26
C TYR A 237 -5.60 13.43 7.94
#